data_AF-E2CE61-F1
#
_entry.id   AF-E2CE61-F1
#
_cell.length_a   1.000
_cell.length_b   1.000
_cell.length_c   1.000
_cell.angle_alpha   90.00
_cell.angle_beta   90.00
_cell.angle_gamma   90.00
#
_symmetry.space_group_name_H-M   'P 1'
#
loop_
_entity.id
_entity.type
_entity.pdbx_description
1 polymer ?
#
loop_
_entity_poly.entity_id
_entity_poly.type
_entity_poly.pdbx_seq_one_letter_code
_entity_poly.pdbx_strand_id
1 'polypeptide(L)' 'MHCRTNEGKAFRTLNILDEYSRECLAIRVKRNLNSTDVIDVLTDLFIRERSVFPL' A
#
# COMPACT_ATOMS: atom_id res chain seq x y z
N MET A 1 -7.19 10.36 -11.30
CA MET A 1 -8.48 10.50 -10.58
C MET A 1 -8.20 10.94 -9.15
N HIS A 2 -8.81 12.03 -8.68
CA HIS A 2 -8.75 12.42 -7.26
C HIS A 2 -10.04 11.99 -6.56
N CYS A 3 -9.95 10.95 -5.74
CA CYS A 3 -11.07 10.51 -4.92
C CYS A 3 -11.24 11.47 -3.73
N ARG A 4 -12.48 11.81 -3.41
CA ARG A 4 -12.85 12.70 -2.30
C ARG A 4 -13.76 11.96 -1.33
N THR A 5 -13.65 12.27 -0.04
CA THR A 5 -14.58 11.77 0.97
C THR A 5 -15.94 12.47 0.82
N ASN A 6 -16.97 11.99 1.52
CA ASN A 6 -18.29 12.65 1.58
C ASN A 6 -18.22 14.11 2.07
N GLU A 7 -17.17 14.46 2.83
CA GLU A 7 -16.87 15.84 3.25
C GLU A 7 -16.11 16.66 2.18
N GLY A 8 -15.91 16.14 0.97
CA GLY A 8 -15.18 16.81 -0.12
C GLY A 8 -13.65 16.82 0.03
N LYS A 9 -13.10 16.20 1.08
CA LYS A 9 -11.65 16.18 1.34
C LYS A 9 -10.95 15.16 0.43
N ALA A 10 -9.90 15.59 -0.27
CA ALA A 10 -9.11 14.72 -1.12
C ALA A 10 -8.34 13.68 -0.29
N PHE A 11 -8.23 12.47 -0.84
CA PHE A 11 -7.36 11.44 -0.32
C PHE A 11 -6.53 10.82 -1.45
N ARG A 12 -5.45 10.15 -1.07
CA ARG A 12 -4.58 9.40 -1.96
C ARG A 12 -4.56 7.95 -1.51
N THR A 13 -4.35 7.08 -2.48
CA THR A 13 -4.25 5.64 -2.25
C THR A 13 -2.91 5.16 -2.77
N LEU A 14 -2.17 4.43 -1.94
CA LEU A 14 -1.00 3.64 -2.33
C LEU A 14 -1.45 2.19 -2.48
N ASN A 15 -1.34 1.65 -3.69
CA ASN A 15 -1.64 0.25 -3.97
C ASN A 15 -0.36 -0.47 -4.33
N ILE A 16 -0.07 -1.57 -3.65
CA ILE A 16 1.01 -2.49 -4.01
C ILE A 16 0.37 -3.71 -4.66
N LEU A 17 0.79 -3.99 -5.87
CA LEU A 17 0.32 -5.09 -6.69
C LEU A 17 1.52 -6.01 -6.94
N ASP A 18 1.31 -7.31 -6.82
CA ASP A 18 2.24 -8.29 -7.37
C ASP A 18 1.98 -8.46 -8.87
N GLU A 19 2.97 -8.19 -9.71
CA GLU A 19 2.79 -8.20 -11.17
C GLU A 19 2.52 -9.61 -11.71
N TYR A 20 3.13 -10.63 -11.09
CA TYR A 20 3.07 -12.00 -11.56
C TYR A 20 1.70 -12.66 -11.26
N SER A 21 1.28 -12.64 -9.99
CA SER A 21 0.00 -13.19 -9.55
C SER A 21 -1.19 -12.26 -9.84
N ARG A 22 -0.92 -10.97 -10.11
CA ARG A 22 -1.91 -9.88 -10.21
C ARG A 22 -2.69 -9.66 -8.91
N GLU A 23 -2.13 -10.07 -7.77
CA GLU A 23 -2.75 -9.89 -6.47
C GLU A 23 -2.46 -8.49 -5.89
N CYS A 24 -3.42 -7.97 -5.14
CA CYS A 24 -3.22 -6.73 -4.39
C CYS A 24 -2.70 -7.05 -2.99
N LEU A 25 -1.42 -6.77 -2.76
CA LEU A 25 -0.73 -7.10 -1.53
C LEU A 25 -1.03 -6.10 -0.40
N ALA A 26 -1.24 -4.83 -0.76
CA ALA A 26 -1.56 -3.77 0.19
C ALA A 26 -2.30 -2.60 -0.47
N ILE A 27 -3.26 -2.04 0.28
CA ILE A 27 -3.93 -0.77 -0.04
C ILE A 27 -3.82 0.14 1.18
N ARG A 28 -3.17 1.29 1.04
CA ARG A 28 -3.12 2.34 2.07
C ARG A 28 -3.79 3.61 1.59
N VAL A 29 -4.67 4.15 2.43
CA VAL A 29 -5.35 5.43 2.17
C VAL A 29 -4.83 6.47 3.15
N LYS A 30 -4.27 7.56 2.63
CA LYS A 30 -3.85 8.73 3.43
C LYS A 30 -4.14 10.03 2.67
N ARG A 31 -4.33 11.11 3.42
CA ARG A 31 -4.50 12.45 2.83
C ARG A 31 -3.22 12.93 2.15
N ASN A 32 -2.07 12.60 2.75
CA ASN A 32 -0.76 12.84 2.19
C ASN A 32 0.05 11.54 2.27
N LEU A 33 0.70 11.18 1.16
CA LEU A 33 1.59 10.03 1.06
C LEU A 33 2.98 10.55 0.76
N ASN A 34 3.96 10.08 1.51
CA ASN A 34 5.38 10.38 1.34
C ASN A 34 6.19 9.09 1.15
N SER A 35 7.50 9.22 0.96
CA SER A 35 8.40 8.08 0.78
C SER A 35 8.43 7.13 1.97
N THR A 36 8.35 7.64 3.20
CA THR A 36 8.31 6.82 4.42
C THR A 36 7.08 5.90 4.42
N ASP A 37 5.92 6.40 3.98
CA ASP A 37 4.71 5.57 3.87
C ASP A 37 4.91 4.37 2.93
N VAL A 38 5.73 4.52 1.88
CA VAL A 38 6.03 3.43 0.95
C VAL A 38 6.97 2.42 1.61
N ILE A 39 8.02 2.89 2.27
CA ILE A 39 9.00 2.04 2.96
C ILE A 39 8.34 1.24 4.08
N ASP A 40 7.45 1.85 4.87
CA ASP A 40 6.74 1.17 5.95
C ASP A 40 5.89 0.01 5.43
N VAL A 41 5.12 0.23 4.34
CA VAL A 41 4.28 -0.81 3.75
C VAL A 41 5.12 -1.93 3.16
N LEU A 42 6.21 -1.61 2.46
CA LEU A 42 7.11 -2.63 1.94
C LEU A 42 7.73 -3.42 3.08
N THR A 43 8.19 -2.77 4.15
CA THR A 43 8.76 -3.45 5.32
C THR A 43 7.77 -4.40 5.97
N ASP A 44 6.52 -3.97 6.17
CA ASP A 44 5.43 -4.79 6.69
C ASP A 44 5.16 -6.01 5.79
N LEU A 45 5.13 -5.82 4.47
CA LEU A 45 5.00 -6.91 3.51
C LEU A 45 6.18 -7.88 3.61
N PHE A 46 7.42 -7.41 3.59
CA PHE A 46 8.59 -8.28 3.67
C PHE A 46 8.66 -9.05 4.99
N ILE A 47 8.22 -8.47 6.11
CA ILE A 47 8.13 -9.19 7.39
C ILE A 47 7.05 -10.26 7.35
N ARG A 48 5.87 -9.94 6.78
CA ARG A 48 4.75 -10.89 6.64
C ARG A 48 5.11 -12.05 5.72
N GLU A 49 5.66 -11.77 4.54
CA GLU A 49 5.99 -12.77 3.52
C GLU A 49 7.25 -13.60 3.90
N ARG A 50 8.08 -13.14 4.84
CA ARG A 50 9.18 -13.95 5.41
C ARG A 50 8.68 -15.14 6.24
N SER A 51 7.38 -15.19 6.58
CA SER A 51 6.75 -16.41 7.12
C SER A 51 6.56 -17.51 6.07
N VAL A 52 6.56 -17.20 4.76
CA VAL A 52 6.26 -18.15 3.67
C VAL A 52 7.44 -18.42 2.74
N PHE A 53 8.53 -17.66 2.85
CA PHE A 53 9.81 -17.98 2.22
C PHE A 53 10.84 -18.41 3.29
N PRO A 54 10.86 -19.69 3.70
CA PRO A 54 12.00 -20.23 4.42
C PRO A 54 13.23 -20.21 3.50
N LEU A 55 14.35 -19.73 4.03
CA LEU A 55 15.68 -19.96 3.47
C LEU A 55 16.02 -21.45 3.50
#